data_AF-A0A2V5KJE3-F1
#
_entry.id   AF-A0A2V5KJE3-F1
#
_cell.length_a   1.000
_cell.length_b   1.000
_cell.length_c   1.000
_cell.angle_alpha   90.00
_cell.angle_beta   90.00
_cell.angle_gamma   90.00
#
_symmetry.space_group_name_H-M   'P 1'
#
loop_
_entity.id
_entity.type
_entity.pdbx_description
1 polymer ?
#
loop_
_entity_poly.entity_id
_entity_poly.type
_entity_poly.pdbx_seq_one_letter_code
_entity_poly.pdbx_strand_id
1 'polypeptide(L)' 'MKIVLAYSGGLDTSIILRWLEENYDAEIIAF' A
#
# COMPACT_ATOMS: atom_id res chain seq x y z
N MET A 1 11.26 -2.38 -6.71
CA MET A 1 10.04 -1.98 -7.45
C MET A 1 9.37 -0.83 -6.68
N LYS A 2 8.61 0.05 -7.32
CA LYS A 2 7.87 1.12 -6.61
C LYS A 2 6.38 0.98 -6.87
N ILE A 3 5.56 1.11 -5.84
CA ILE A 3 4.09 1.02 -5.92
C ILE A 3 3.50 2.31 -5.37
N VAL A 4 2.69 2.99 -6.18
CA VAL A 4 1.90 4.15 -5.73
C VAL A 4 0.49 3.66 -5.42
N LEU A 5 0.08 3.78 -4.16
CA LEU A 5 -1.24 3.38 -3.69
C LEU A 5 -2.08 4.64 -3.49
N ALA A 6 -3.23 4.72 -4.18
CA ALA A 6 -4.27 5.68 -3.83
C ALA A 6 -4.88 5.28 -2.48
N TYR A 7 -4.54 5.99 -1.42
CA TYR A 7 -4.82 5.66 -0.04
C TYR A 7 -5.78 6.68 0.56
N SER A 8 -7.04 6.28 0.71
CA SER A 8 -8.08 7.16 1.27
C SER A 8 -8.06 7.24 2.80
N GLY A 9 -7.25 6.42 3.46
CA GLY A 9 -7.27 6.26 4.92
C GLY A 9 -8.41 5.38 5.45
N GLY A 10 -9.23 4.82 4.55
CA GLY A 10 -10.29 3.87 4.90
C GLY A 10 -9.73 2.47 5.20
N LEU A 11 -10.50 1.67 5.93
CA LEU A 11 -10.14 0.32 6.35
C LEU A 11 -9.61 -0.53 5.19
N ASP A 12 -10.32 -0.54 4.06
CA ASP A 12 -9.93 -1.35 2.90
C ASP A 12 -8.56 -0.94 2.35
N THR A 13 -8.31 0.36 2.23
CA THR A 13 -7.02 0.87 1.73
C THR A 13 -5.88 0.63 2.72
N SER A 14 -6.17 0.58 4.03
CA SER A 14 -5.17 0.25 5.06
C SER A 14 -4.79 -1.23 5.03
N ILE A 15 -5.75 -2.11 4.77
CA ILE A 15 -5.49 -3.54 4.59
C ILE A 15 -4.67 -3.78 3.32
N ILE A 16 -5.03 -3.11 2.21
CA ILE A 16 -4.27 -3.20 0.96
C ILE A 16 -2.83 -2.71 1.15
N LEU A 17 -2.63 -1.59 1.85
CA LEU A 17 -1.30 -1.07 2.15
C LEU A 17 -0.44 -2.12 2.87
N ARG A 18 -0.96 -2.71 3.95
CA ARG A 18 -0.22 -3.74 4.72
C ARG A 18 0.06 -4.98 3.88
N TRP A 19 -0.91 -5.44 3.09
CA TRP A 19 -0.71 -6.60 2.23
C TRP A 19 0.40 -6.38 1.20
N LEU A 20 0.48 -5.19 0.62
CA LEU A 20 1.55 -4.84 -0.32
C LEU A 20 2.92 -4.81 0.36
N GLU A 21 3.03 -4.31 1.59
CA GLU A 21 4.28 -4.32 2.38
C GLU A 21 4.77 -5.76 2.66
N GLU A 22 3.86 -6.70 2.91
CA GLU A 22 4.20 -8.08 3.25
C GLU A 22 4.55 -8.95 2.04
N ASN A 23 3.92 -8.68 0.89
CA ASN A 23 4.01 -9.56 -0.29
C ASN A 23 5.01 -9.05 -1.33
N TYR A 24 5.45 -7.80 -1.22
CA TYR A 24 6.37 -7.21 -2.18
C TYR A 24 7.51 -6.50 -1.46
N ASP A 25 8.74 -6.81 -1.87
CA ASP A 25 9.91 -5.99 -1.54
C ASP A 25 9.90 -4.73 -2.43
N ALA A 26 8.98 -3.82 -2.13
CA ALA A 26 8.74 -2.61 -2.89
C ALA A 26 8.61 -1.39 -1.97
N GLU A 27 9.10 -0.26 -2.46
CA GLU A 27 8.87 1.04 -1.82
C GLU A 27 7.44 1.49 -2.14
N ILE A 28 6.61 1.66 -1.11
CA ILE A 28 5.20 2.03 -1.26
C ILE A 28 5.03 3.52 -0.94
N ILE A 29 4.38 4.23 -1.87
CA ILE A 29 4.03 5.65 -1.72
C ILE A 29 2.50 5.73 -1.67
N ALA A 30 1.96 6.08 -0.51
CA ALA A 30 0.53 6.31 -0.32
C ALA A 30 0.17 7.77 -0.63
N PHE A 31 -0.88 8.00 -1.43
CA PHE A 31 -1.38 9.32 -1.81
C PHE A 31 -2.88 9.45 -1.59
#